data_AF-A0A347AMI4-F1
#
_entry.id   AF-A0A347AMI4-F1
#
_cell.length_a   1.000
_cell.length_b   1.000
_cell.length_c   1.000
_cell.angle_alpha   90.00
_cell.angle_beta   90.00
_cell.angle_gamma   90.00
#
_symmetry.space_group_name_H-M   'P 1'
#
loop_
_entity.id
_entity.type
_entity.pdbx_description
1 polymer ?
#
loop_
_entity_poly.entity_id
_entity_poly.type
_entity_poly.pdbx_seq_one_letter_code
_entity_poly.pdbx_strand_id
1 'polypeptide(L)'
;MSESDENEIEQIIRNISPEEALELIKDMQDDPDFIILDVRTPKEFESGHIEGAINIDFRDENFASTMDERDKEKKYMICCGSGVRSSKALTVMQDCGYIEVYNILGGIRMWKVSGFPLTEE
;
A
#
# COMPACT_ATOMS: atom_id res chain seq x y z
N MET A 1 7.11 -9.60 -39.80
CA MET A 1 8.07 -9.83 -38.71
C MET A 1 7.78 -8.79 -37.66
N SER A 2 7.52 -9.29 -36.44
CA SER A 2 7.26 -8.59 -35.17
C SER A 2 6.09 -7.61 -35.14
N GLU A 3 4.90 -8.16 -34.86
CA GLU A 3 3.98 -7.55 -33.90
C GLU A 3 4.72 -7.47 -32.57
N SER A 4 5.11 -6.27 -32.16
CA SER A 4 5.42 -5.96 -30.79
C SER A 4 4.24 -5.14 -30.28
N ASP A 5 3.18 -5.86 -29.89
CA ASP A 5 2.15 -5.31 -29.01
C ASP A 5 2.83 -5.01 -27.68
N GLU A 6 3.33 -3.78 -27.55
CA GLU A 6 3.58 -3.19 -26.24
C GLU A 6 2.20 -3.03 -25.60
N ASN A 7 1.74 -4.07 -24.89
CA ASN A 7 0.67 -3.90 -23.91
C ASN A 7 1.23 -2.93 -22.87
N GLU A 8 0.95 -1.63 -23.03
CA GLU A 8 1.06 -0.66 -21.96
C GLU A 8 0.12 -1.14 -20.85
N ILE A 9 0.69 -1.81 -19.84
CA ILE A 9 -0.06 -2.14 -18.63
C ILE A 9 -0.35 -0.81 -17.95
N GLU A 10 -1.61 -0.37 -18.01
CA GLU A 10 -2.04 0.86 -17.34
C GLU A 10 -1.83 0.73 -15.83
N GLN A 11 -1.02 1.63 -15.26
CA GLN A 11 -0.86 1.71 -13.82
C GLN A 11 -2.10 2.34 -13.18
N ILE A 12 -2.78 1.58 -12.33
CA ILE A 12 -3.93 2.01 -11.54
C ILE A 12 -3.43 2.53 -10.20
N ILE A 13 -3.17 3.83 -10.13
CA ILE A 13 -2.69 4.51 -8.92
C ILE A 13 -3.78 5.42 -8.39
N ARG A 14 -4.31 5.11 -7.20
CA ARG A 14 -5.48 5.82 -6.65
C ARG A 14 -5.28 6.20 -5.19
N ASN A 15 -5.67 7.42 -4.88
CA ASN A 15 -5.88 7.84 -3.50
C ASN A 15 -7.32 7.52 -3.12
N ILE A 16 -7.51 6.83 -1.99
CA ILE A 16 -8.82 6.37 -1.52
C ILE A 16 -9.05 6.82 -0.09
N SER A 17 -10.31 7.00 0.30
CA SER A 17 -10.68 7.27 1.68
C SER A 17 -10.50 6.02 2.55
N PRO A 18 -10.45 6.16 3.89
CA PRO A 18 -10.47 5.02 4.79
C PRO A 18 -11.70 4.12 4.60
N GLU A 19 -12.86 4.70 4.29
CA GLU A 19 -14.11 3.97 4.04
C GLU A 19 -13.97 3.08 2.81
N GLU A 20 -13.50 3.64 1.69
CA GLU A 20 -13.22 2.90 0.46
C GLU A 20 -12.17 1.81 0.68
N ALA A 21 -11.13 2.12 1.47
CA ALA A 21 -10.10 1.14 1.82
C ALA A 21 -10.67 -0.04 2.61
N LEU A 22 -11.57 0.20 3.56
CA LEU A 22 -12.22 -0.85 4.32
C LEU A 22 -13.12 -1.73 3.43
N GLU A 23 -13.84 -1.13 2.46
CA GLU A 23 -14.63 -1.90 1.49
C GLU A 23 -13.74 -2.78 0.62
N LEU A 24 -12.65 -2.23 0.07
CA LEU A 24 -11.69 -3.00 -0.73
C LEU A 24 -11.03 -4.13 0.07
N ILE A 25 -10.67 -3.90 1.33
CA ILE A 25 -10.11 -4.95 2.20
C ILE A 25 -11.10 -6.09 2.39
N LYS A 26 -12.39 -5.79 2.54
CA LYS A 26 -13.44 -6.82 2.66
C LYS A 26 -13.65 -7.57 1.36
N ASP A 27 -13.66 -6.87 0.24
CA ASP A 27 -13.87 -7.47 -1.08
C ASP A 27 -12.68 -8.36 -1.49
N MET A 28 -11.47 -8.01 -1.06
CA MET A 28 -10.21 -8.68 -1.40
C MET A 28 -9.66 -9.56 -0.26
N GLN A 29 -10.43 -9.82 0.81
CA GLN A 29 -9.94 -10.53 2.00
C GLN A 29 -9.39 -11.94 1.69
N ASP A 30 -9.91 -12.57 0.64
CA ASP A 30 -9.56 -13.92 0.21
C ASP A 30 -8.61 -13.91 -1.01
N ASP A 31 -8.17 -12.72 -1.45
CA ASP A 31 -7.26 -12.55 -2.59
C ASP A 31 -5.79 -12.58 -2.11
N PRO A 32 -5.02 -13.65 -2.40
CA PRO A 32 -3.61 -13.75 -2.01
C PRO A 32 -2.69 -12.77 -2.75
N ASP A 33 -3.20 -12.10 -3.78
CA ASP A 33 -2.50 -11.06 -4.54
C ASP A 33 -2.80 -9.65 -4.05
N PHE A 34 -3.63 -9.49 -3.02
CA PHE A 34 -3.88 -8.22 -2.37
C PHE A 34 -3.02 -8.06 -1.11
N ILE A 35 -2.12 -7.07 -1.12
CA ILE A 35 -1.15 -6.83 -0.07
C ILE A 35 -1.35 -5.46 0.57
N ILE A 36 -1.51 -5.42 1.88
CA ILE A 36 -1.57 -4.16 2.64
C ILE A 36 -0.16 -3.85 3.16
N LEU A 37 0.38 -2.67 2.86
CA LEU A 37 1.66 -2.19 3.33
C LEU A 37 1.49 -1.02 4.30
N ASP A 38 2.08 -1.16 5.47
CA ASP A 38 2.23 -0.08 6.42
C ASP A 38 3.66 0.45 6.36
N VAL A 39 3.82 1.67 5.85
CA VAL A 39 5.14 2.29 5.66
C VAL A 39 5.61 3.13 6.85
N ARG A 40 5.01 2.93 8.02
CA ARG A 40 5.44 3.55 9.28
C ARG A 40 6.63 2.82 9.88
N THR A 41 7.19 3.38 10.96
CA THR A 41 8.23 2.71 11.73
C THR A 41 7.67 1.44 12.40
N PRO A 42 8.49 0.41 12.69
CA PRO A 42 8.03 -0.81 13.35
C PRO A 42 7.32 -0.53 14.68
N LYS A 43 7.83 0.41 15.46
CA LYS A 43 7.21 0.83 16.72
C LYS A 43 5.81 1.43 16.56
N GLU A 44 5.57 2.17 15.46
CA GLU A 44 4.23 2.68 15.16
C GLU A 44 3.28 1.57 14.71
N PHE A 45 3.80 0.58 13.99
CA PHE A 45 3.07 -0.59 13.51
C PHE A 45 2.63 -1.51 14.65
N GLU A 46 3.55 -1.84 15.57
CA GLU A 46 3.28 -2.64 16.78
C GLU A 46 2.22 -1.98 17.67
N SER A 47 2.12 -0.65 17.68
CA SER A 47 1.11 0.10 18.46
C SER A 47 -0.30 0.08 17.88
N GLY A 48 -0.52 -0.70 16.82
CA GLY A 48 -1.79 -0.82 16.11
C GLY A 48 -1.65 -0.56 14.62
N HIS A 49 -2.08 -1.51 13.81
CA HIS A 49 -2.05 -1.48 12.34
C HIS A 49 -3.29 -2.16 11.74
N ILE A 50 -3.48 -2.04 10.43
CA ILE A 50 -4.59 -2.68 9.71
C ILE A 50 -4.31 -4.19 9.67
N GLU A 51 -5.32 -5.02 9.95
CA GLU A 51 -5.16 -6.48 9.94
C GLU A 51 -4.62 -7.00 8.60
N GLY A 52 -3.64 -7.92 8.66
CA GLY A 52 -2.97 -8.46 7.48
C GLY A 52 -1.94 -7.53 6.83
N ALA A 53 -1.70 -6.33 7.39
CA ALA A 53 -0.69 -5.44 6.87
C ALA A 53 0.74 -5.94 7.12
N ILE A 54 1.63 -5.69 6.18
CA ILE A 54 3.07 -5.94 6.31
C ILE A 54 3.77 -4.60 6.56
N ASN A 55 4.63 -4.55 7.56
CA ASN A 55 5.42 -3.35 7.83
C ASN A 55 6.66 -3.27 6.93
N ILE A 56 6.84 -2.13 6.26
CA ILE A 56 8.10 -1.77 5.57
C ILE A 56 8.38 -0.30 5.85
N ASP A 57 9.29 0.00 6.76
CA ASP A 57 9.55 1.39 7.12
C ASP A 57 10.07 2.19 5.91
N PHE A 58 9.32 3.23 5.51
CA PHE A 58 9.74 4.16 4.47
C PHE A 58 11.07 4.86 4.79
N ARG A 59 11.45 4.93 6.07
CA ARG A 59 12.71 5.54 6.51
C ARG A 59 13.91 4.60 6.42
N ASP A 60 13.68 3.32 6.15
CA ASP A 60 14.77 2.37 5.93
C ASP A 60 15.52 2.75 4.65
N GLU A 61 16.85 2.70 4.70
CA GLU A 61 17.70 3.00 3.53
C GLU A 61 17.48 2.01 2.38
N ASN A 62 17.01 0.80 2.69
CA ASN A 62 16.73 -0.26 1.74
C ASN A 62 15.29 -0.23 1.22
N PHE A 63 14.48 0.77 1.57
CA PHE A 63 13.07 0.82 1.16
C PHE A 63 12.91 0.68 -0.36
N ALA A 64 13.64 1.47 -1.15
CA ALA A 64 13.54 1.45 -2.60
C ALA A 64 13.94 0.09 -3.20
N SER A 65 15.05 -0.50 -2.73
CA SER A 65 15.48 -1.84 -3.16
C SER A 65 14.47 -2.92 -2.78
N THR A 66 13.91 -2.83 -1.57
CA THR A 66 12.85 -3.74 -1.11
C THR A 66 11.63 -3.65 -2.01
N MET A 67 11.22 -2.45 -2.43
CA MET A 67 10.10 -2.28 -3.35
C MET A 67 10.40 -2.77 -4.77
N ASP A 68 11.65 -2.69 -5.22
CA ASP A 68 12.03 -3.17 -6.56
C ASP A 68 12.03 -4.70 -6.67
N GLU A 69 12.38 -5.41 -5.60
CA GLU A 69 12.43 -6.88 -5.54
C GLU A 69 11.05 -7.56 -5.39
N ARG A 70 10.01 -6.79 -5.06
CA ARG A 70 8.66 -7.29 -4.83
C ARG A 70 7.91 -7.51 -6.13
N ASP A 71 6.87 -8.32 -6.04
CA ASP A 71 5.99 -8.64 -7.16
C ASP A 71 5.14 -7.42 -7.53
N LYS A 72 5.40 -6.86 -8.71
CA LYS A 72 4.78 -5.63 -9.22
C LYS A 72 3.38 -5.87 -9.82
N GLU A 73 3.02 -7.14 -10.08
CA GLU A 73 1.74 -7.55 -10.65
C GLU A 73 0.66 -7.73 -9.57
N LYS A 74 1.05 -7.75 -8.29
CA LYS A 74 0.12 -7.77 -7.16
C LYS A 74 -0.54 -6.41 -6.93
N LYS A 75 -1.68 -6.43 -6.25
CA LYS A 75 -2.41 -5.23 -5.84
C LYS A 75 -1.91 -4.79 -4.47
N TYR A 76 -1.57 -3.52 -4.33
CA TYR A 76 -1.06 -2.99 -3.08
C TYR A 76 -1.96 -1.91 -2.50
N MET A 77 -2.20 -1.98 -1.20
CA MET A 77 -2.79 -0.90 -0.44
C MET A 77 -1.76 -0.36 0.54
N ILE A 78 -1.39 0.90 0.42
CA ILE A 78 -0.38 1.52 1.26
C ILE A 78 -0.97 2.52 2.25
N CYS A 79 -0.46 2.50 3.46
CA CYS A 79 -0.82 3.44 4.50
C CYS A 79 0.42 3.95 5.24
N CYS A 80 0.31 5.14 5.85
CA CYS A 80 1.30 5.62 6.80
C CYS A 80 0.62 6.34 7.97
N GLY A 81 1.36 7.15 8.75
CA GLY A 81 0.79 7.89 9.88
C GLY A 81 -0.30 8.91 9.49
N SER A 82 -0.02 9.73 8.47
CA SER A 82 -0.84 10.91 8.11
C SER A 82 -1.05 11.12 6.61
N GLY A 83 -0.53 10.24 5.76
CA GLY A 83 -0.52 10.33 4.30
C GLY A 83 0.81 10.79 3.68
N VAL A 84 1.68 11.50 4.41
CA VAL A 84 2.89 12.12 3.82
C VAL A 84 3.94 11.08 3.37
N ARG A 85 4.20 10.06 4.18
CA ARG A 85 5.17 9.00 3.84
C ARG A 85 4.63 8.09 2.74
N SER A 86 3.35 7.72 2.83
CA SER A 86 2.71 6.85 1.86
C SER A 86 2.59 7.51 0.48
N SER A 87 2.37 8.83 0.39
CA SER A 87 2.45 9.53 -0.91
C SER A 87 3.84 9.48 -1.54
N LYS A 88 4.92 9.49 -0.76
CA LYS A 88 6.28 9.33 -1.30
C LYS A 88 6.57 7.88 -1.69
N ALA A 89 6.12 6.92 -0.86
CA ALA A 89 6.17 5.50 -1.18
C ALA A 89 5.43 5.19 -2.49
N LEU A 90 4.27 5.84 -2.71
CA LEU A 90 3.49 5.72 -3.94
C LEU A 90 4.31 6.09 -5.18
N THR A 91 5.07 7.20 -5.13
CA THR A 91 5.96 7.60 -6.22
C THR A 91 7.04 6.55 -6.47
N VAL A 92 7.66 6.01 -5.41
CA VAL A 92 8.67 4.95 -5.56
C VAL A 92 8.06 3.71 -6.22
N MET A 93 6.87 3.29 -5.79
CA MET A 93 6.17 2.14 -6.39
C MET A 93 5.78 2.40 -7.84
N GLN A 94 5.35 3.61 -8.16
CA GLN A 94 5.06 4.02 -9.54
C GLN A 94 6.31 3.89 -10.42
N ASP A 95 7.44 4.42 -9.96
CA ASP A 95 8.73 4.37 -10.67
C ASP A 95 9.26 2.94 -10.81
N CYS A 96 8.99 2.07 -9.83
CA CYS A 96 9.33 0.65 -9.87
C CYS A 96 8.45 -0.18 -10.82
N GLY A 97 7.35 0.39 -11.34
CA GLY A 97 6.49 -0.28 -12.31
C GLY A 97 5.32 -1.07 -11.72
N TYR A 98 4.86 -0.74 -10.51
CA TYR A 98 3.71 -1.41 -9.90
C TYR A 98 2.42 -1.14 -10.68
N ILE A 99 1.60 -2.18 -10.87
CA ILE A 99 0.41 -2.08 -11.73
C ILE A 99 -0.80 -1.49 -11.01
N GLU A 100 -1.00 -1.79 -9.72
CA GLU A 100 -2.21 -1.41 -8.99
C GLU A 100 -1.88 -1.05 -7.55
N VAL A 101 -1.98 0.25 -7.22
CA VAL A 101 -1.61 0.77 -5.90
C VAL A 101 -2.65 1.75 -5.38
N TYR A 102 -3.14 1.48 -4.18
CA TYR A 102 -4.12 2.28 -3.45
C TYR A 102 -3.48 2.96 -2.24
N ASN A 103 -3.49 4.28 -2.17
CA ASN A 103 -2.99 5.03 -1.02
C ASN A 103 -4.14 5.51 -0.13
N ILE A 104 -4.13 5.12 1.15
CA ILE A 104 -5.13 5.55 2.13
C ILE A 104 -4.90 7.00 2.53
N LEU A 105 -5.82 7.89 2.16
CA LEU A 105 -5.77 9.30 2.49
C LEU A 105 -5.90 9.54 4.00
N GLY A 106 -5.04 10.42 4.52
CA GLY A 106 -4.95 10.69 5.96
C GLY A 106 -4.31 9.57 6.78
N GLY A 107 -3.93 8.45 6.14
CA GLY A 107 -3.25 7.32 6.75
C GLY A 107 -4.02 6.69 7.91
N ILE A 108 -3.29 6.01 8.79
CA ILE A 108 -3.87 5.32 9.94
C ILE A 108 -4.53 6.28 10.94
N ARG A 109 -4.13 7.56 10.95
CA ARG A 109 -4.81 8.56 11.79
C ARG A 109 -6.26 8.73 11.36
N MET A 110 -6.53 8.82 10.06
CA MET A 110 -7.92 8.94 9.61
C MET A 110 -8.66 7.62 9.76
N TRP A 111 -8.01 6.49 9.53
CA TRP A 111 -8.55 5.15 9.84
C TRP A 111 -9.05 5.04 11.29
N LYS A 112 -8.23 5.50 12.26
CA LYS A 112 -8.60 5.56 13.69
C LYS A 112 -9.79 6.50 13.93
N VAL A 113 -9.82 7.67 13.28
CA VAL A 113 -10.91 8.65 13.42
C VAL A 113 -12.23 8.09 12.87
N SER A 114 -12.19 7.33 11.78
CA SER A 114 -13.35 6.63 11.22
C SER A 114 -13.82 5.44 12.08
N GLY A 115 -13.10 5.10 13.16
CA GLY A 115 -13.49 4.05 14.11
C GLY A 115 -13.27 2.62 13.58
N PHE A 116 -12.38 2.45 12.61
CA PHE A 116 -12.10 1.16 12.00
C PHE A 116 -11.15 0.30 12.84
N PRO A 117 -11.27 -1.04 12.73
CA PRO A 117 -10.51 -1.95 13.57
C PRO A 117 -9.01 -1.84 13.29
N LEU A 118 -8.24 -2.07 14.33
CA LEU A 118 -6.78 -2.22 14.27
C LEU A 118 -6.40 -3.47 15.04
N THR A 119 -5.35 -4.13 14.58
CA THR A 119 -4.71 -5.23 15.27
C THR A 119 -3.35 -4.81 15.80
N GLU A 120 -2.89 -5.51 16.83
CA GLU A 120 -1.58 -5.38 17.45
C GLU A 120 -0.93 -6.76 17.36
N GLU A 121 0.30 -6.82 16.84
CA GLU A 121 1.11 -8.05 16.75
C GLU A 121 2.48 -7.83 17.37
#